data_AF-A0A9J7E2L9-F1
#
_entry.id   AF-A0A9J7E2L9-F1
#
_cell.length_a   1.000
_cell.length_b   1.000
_cell.length_c   1.000
_cell.angle_alpha   90.00
_cell.angle_beta   90.00
_cell.angle_gamma   90.00
#
_symmetry.space_group_name_H-M   'P 1'
#
loop_
_entity.id
_entity.type
_entity.pdbx_description
1 polymer ?
#
loop_
_entity_poly.entity_id
_entity_poly.type
_entity_poly.pdbx_seq_one_letter_code
_entity_poly.pdbx_strand_id
1 'polypeptide(L)'
;MCNMCTRDVIESAPAPVAPAHAPSRALDRMKKKHNIVTDPHCSEKQKEVEYQPDLLAVSTKYTKICYDHFKQALVRVQETKAYVIATKTTQPFHVALAVVVLLAWLSRPGNGSISAIRGWRALYVASVATHFGAQVWMTLVSGIVLYFNLPRHEFGRVQTVLFPVYYAFNAVISLLALIAYYRTQCLTHFEHTSWVQLALLLAVFSIESFVRLQLVRPMLRAKHVKTQMEEAAGGGQEVGRLILGELAHCPRYLRVLRTFRAYHSSIAMGTMIALGCSLYSTMIIVDSMCR
;
A
#
# COMPACT_ATOMS: atom_id res chain seq x y z
N MET A 1 20.61 -17.29 -4.21
CA MET A 1 21.99 -17.18 -4.73
C MET A 1 21.94 -16.47 -6.07
N CYS A 2 22.30 -15.19 -6.10
CA CYS A 2 22.67 -14.43 -7.30
C CYS A 2 23.42 -13.20 -6.76
N ASN A 3 24.74 -13.35 -6.61
CA ASN A 3 25.63 -12.27 -6.20
C ASN A 3 25.87 -11.36 -7.41
N MET A 4 25.52 -10.08 -7.25
CA MET A 4 25.90 -9.00 -8.13
C MET A 4 27.43 -8.80 -8.08
N CYS A 5 28.00 -8.66 -9.27
CA CYS A 5 29.39 -8.31 -9.52
C CYS A 5 29.71 -6.93 -8.92
N THR A 6 30.62 -6.87 -7.95
CA THR A 6 31.37 -5.65 -7.62
C THR A 6 32.72 -5.78 -8.30
N ARG A 7 33.07 -4.77 -9.10
CA ARG A 7 34.29 -4.73 -9.90
C ARG A 7 35.38 -4.16 -8.99
N ASP A 8 36.27 -5.03 -8.53
CA ASP A 8 37.43 -4.66 -7.72
C ASP A 8 38.34 -3.71 -8.51
N VAL A 9 38.59 -2.54 -7.93
CA VAL A 9 39.61 -1.60 -8.41
C VAL A 9 40.95 -2.13 -7.92
N ILE A 10 41.74 -2.64 -8.86
CA ILE A 10 43.13 -3.07 -8.62
C ILE A 10 43.94 -1.82 -8.23
N GLU A 11 44.38 -1.78 -6.98
CA GLU A 11 45.32 -0.79 -6.47
C GLU A 11 46.71 -1.12 -7.05
N SER A 12 47.14 -0.35 -8.05
CA SER A 12 48.46 -0.48 -8.66
C SER A 12 49.53 -0.01 -7.68
N ALA A 13 50.55 -0.86 -7.47
CA ALA A 13 51.73 -0.56 -6.66
C ALA A 13 52.40 0.78 -7.04
N PRO A 14 52.99 1.52 -6.09
CA PRO A 14 53.69 2.77 -6.40
C PRO A 14 54.93 2.49 -7.25
N ALA A 15 55.05 3.23 -8.35
CA ALA A 15 56.18 3.19 -9.27
C ALA A 15 57.51 3.49 -8.55
N PRO A 16 58.65 2.94 -9.01
CA PRO A 16 59.95 3.20 -8.41
C PRO A 16 60.31 4.69 -8.51
N VAL A 17 60.86 5.22 -7.41
CA VAL A 17 61.30 6.60 -7.24
C VAL A 17 62.28 6.97 -8.37
N ALA A 18 61.94 7.99 -9.16
CA ALA A 18 62.81 8.56 -10.18
C ALA A 18 64.11 9.10 -9.54
N PRO A 19 65.28 8.97 -10.20
CA PRO A 19 66.53 9.49 -9.64
C PRO A 19 66.45 11.01 -9.48
N ALA A 20 67.06 11.53 -8.41
CA ALA A 20 67.07 12.94 -8.04
C ALA A 20 67.44 13.83 -9.22
N HIS A 21 66.53 14.74 -9.59
CA HIS A 21 66.75 15.73 -10.64
C HIS A 21 67.96 16.61 -10.31
N ALA A 22 68.88 16.76 -11.29
CA ALA A 22 69.97 17.73 -11.21
C ALA A 22 69.41 19.17 -11.03
N PRO A 23 70.07 20.04 -10.23
CA PRO A 23 69.53 21.34 -9.87
C PRO A 23 69.33 22.24 -11.09
N SER A 24 68.12 22.79 -11.22
CA SER A 24 67.73 23.71 -12.29
C SER A 24 68.48 25.04 -12.15
N ARG A 25 69.43 25.29 -13.05
CA ARG A 25 70.23 26.55 -13.11
C ARG A 25 69.37 27.81 -13.19
N ALA A 26 68.13 27.71 -13.68
CA ALA A 26 67.18 28.82 -13.72
C ALA A 26 66.60 29.14 -12.34
N LEU A 27 66.33 28.10 -11.54
CA LEU A 27 65.87 28.25 -10.16
C LEU A 27 66.95 28.93 -9.30
N ASP A 28 68.21 28.52 -9.45
CA ASP A 28 69.33 29.11 -8.70
C ASP A 28 69.58 30.58 -9.08
N ARG A 29 69.41 30.93 -10.36
CA ARG A 29 69.44 32.33 -10.81
C ARG A 29 68.31 33.15 -10.19
N MET A 30 67.10 32.60 -10.10
CA MET A 30 65.97 33.30 -9.48
C MET A 30 66.14 33.46 -7.96
N LYS A 31 66.64 32.42 -7.28
CA LYS A 31 66.97 32.50 -5.84
C LYS A 31 68.03 33.55 -5.56
N LYS A 32 69.09 33.61 -6.38
CA LYS A 32 70.14 34.62 -6.25
C LYS A 32 69.66 36.03 -6.57
N LYS A 33 68.81 36.20 -7.60
CA LYS A 33 68.25 37.51 -7.98
C LYS A 33 67.33 38.12 -6.91
N HIS A 34 66.60 37.29 -6.17
CA HIS A 34 65.66 37.74 -5.13
C HIS A 34 66.18 37.53 -3.70
N ASN A 35 67.48 37.21 -3.55
CA ASN A 35 68.14 36.94 -2.27
C ASN A 35 67.39 35.91 -1.38
N ILE A 36 66.77 34.91 -2.02
CA ILE A 36 65.98 33.88 -1.35
C ILE A 36 66.95 32.84 -0.77
N VAL A 37 67.23 32.95 0.52
CA VAL A 37 67.95 31.94 1.29
C VAL A 37 66.98 30.82 1.65
N THR A 38 67.03 29.70 0.92
CA THR A 38 66.35 28.47 1.33
C THR A 38 67.26 27.72 2.29
N ASP A 39 67.03 27.87 3.59
CA ASP A 39 67.62 27.00 4.61
C ASP A 39 66.63 25.86 4.93
N PRO A 40 66.83 24.65 4.38
CA PRO A 40 65.95 23.51 4.63
C PRO A 40 66.02 22.97 6.06
N HIS A 41 66.95 23.47 6.89
CA HIS A 41 67.11 23.08 8.30
C HIS A 41 66.48 24.07 9.30
N CYS A 42 65.95 25.20 8.83
CA CYS A 42 65.27 26.18 9.69
C CYS A 42 63.84 25.74 9.98
N SER A 43 63.68 24.87 10.98
CA SER A 43 62.41 24.26 11.38
C SER A 43 61.34 25.26 11.87
N GLU A 44 61.74 26.43 12.36
CA GLU A 44 60.80 27.49 12.79
C GLU A 44 60.02 28.09 11.62
N LYS A 45 60.68 28.41 10.51
CA LYS A 45 60.03 29.04 9.34
C LYS A 45 59.12 28.07 8.58
N GLN A 46 59.41 26.78 8.64
CA GLN A 46 58.54 25.75 8.07
C GLN A 46 57.26 25.55 8.88
N LYS A 47 57.29 25.75 10.20
CA LYS A 47 56.10 25.75 11.05
C LYS A 47 55.19 26.96 10.83
N GLU A 48 55.74 28.12 10.49
CA GLU A 48 54.94 29.32 10.15
C GLU A 48 54.13 29.19 8.86
N VAL A 49 54.57 28.35 7.91
CA VAL A 49 53.89 28.10 6.63
C VAL A 49 52.95 26.89 6.71
N GLU A 50 52.88 26.22 7.87
CA GLU A 50 51.96 25.11 8.10
C GLU A 50 50.52 25.64 8.07
N TYR A 51 49.86 25.37 6.95
CA TYR A 51 48.49 25.72 6.59
C TYR A 51 47.53 25.67 7.80
N GLN A 52 47.22 26.85 8.37
CA GLN A 52 46.15 27.00 9.35
C GLN A 52 44.81 27.00 8.58
N PRO A 53 43.93 26.01 8.79
CA PRO A 53 42.66 25.99 8.08
C PRO A 53 41.79 27.15 8.57
N ASP A 54 41.58 28.15 7.70
CA ASP A 54 40.69 29.27 7.97
C ASP A 54 39.31 28.76 8.43
N LEU A 55 38.72 29.43 9.42
CA LEU A 55 37.42 29.11 9.98
C LEU A 55 36.33 28.97 8.90
N LEU A 56 36.45 29.73 7.82
CA LEU A 56 35.57 29.69 6.66
C LEU A 56 35.67 28.36 5.90
N ALA A 57 36.87 27.81 5.72
CA ALA A 57 37.09 26.53 5.05
C ALA A 57 36.53 25.37 5.88
N VAL A 58 36.69 25.44 7.21
CA VAL A 58 36.11 24.47 8.15
C VAL A 58 34.58 24.54 8.11
N SER A 59 34.00 25.75 8.23
CA SER A 59 32.56 25.98 8.16
C SER A 59 31.96 25.46 6.86
N THR A 60 32.57 25.79 5.72
CA THR A 60 32.11 25.35 4.39
C THR A 60 32.10 23.82 4.27
N LYS A 61 33.10 23.14 4.83
CA LYS A 61 33.17 21.67 4.83
C LYS A 61 32.02 21.06 5.64
N TYR A 62 31.73 21.60 6.83
CA TYR A 62 30.60 21.13 7.64
C TYR A 62 29.25 21.43 7.00
N THR A 63 29.06 22.61 6.40
CA THR A 63 27.84 22.95 5.67
C THR A 63 27.61 22.01 4.49
N LYS A 64 28.66 21.66 3.76
CA LYS A 64 28.59 20.70 2.65
C LYS A 64 28.18 19.30 3.13
N ILE A 65 28.80 18.81 4.21
CA ILE A 65 28.45 17.51 4.81
C ILE A 65 26.98 17.50 5.27
N CYS A 66 26.53 18.58 5.92
CA CYS A 66 25.14 18.71 6.36
C CYS A 66 24.16 18.74 5.17
N TYR A 67 24.47 19.50 4.13
CA TYR A 67 23.69 19.54 2.90
C TYR A 67 23.61 18.17 2.21
N ASP A 68 24.73 17.46 2.13
CA ASP A 68 24.80 16.13 1.50
C ASP A 68 23.99 15.11 2.31
N HIS A 69 24.06 15.14 3.64
CA HIS A 69 23.21 14.30 4.49
C HIS A 69 21.73 14.64 4.34
N PHE A 70 21.38 15.92 4.31
CA PHE A 70 20.00 16.36 4.12
C PHE A 70 19.46 15.95 2.75
N LYS A 71 20.26 16.12 1.70
CA LYS A 71 19.92 15.70 0.33
C LYS A 71 19.73 14.19 0.25
N GLN A 72 20.62 13.40 0.85
CA GLN A 72 20.47 11.95 0.90
C GLN A 72 19.23 11.53 1.70
N ALA A 73 18.91 12.20 2.80
CA ALA A 73 17.70 11.95 3.56
C ALA A 73 16.44 12.26 2.74
N LEU A 74 16.42 13.38 2.02
CA LEU A 74 15.31 13.73 1.13
C LEU A 74 15.12 12.72 -0.01
N VAL A 75 16.20 12.28 -0.66
CA VAL A 75 16.11 11.26 -1.73
C VAL A 75 15.56 9.94 -1.17
N ARG A 76 16.03 9.50 0.00
CA ARG A 76 15.48 8.30 0.66
C ARG A 76 14.00 8.44 0.99
N VAL A 77 13.56 9.62 1.42
CA VAL A 77 12.13 9.90 1.66
C VAL A 77 11.35 9.82 0.36
N GLN A 78 11.88 10.39 -0.73
CA GLN A 78 11.24 10.37 -2.05
C GLN A 78 11.13 8.98 -2.67
N GLU A 79 12.08 8.08 -2.36
CA GLU A 79 12.06 6.68 -2.79
C GLU A 79 11.14 5.80 -1.94
N THR A 80 10.61 6.29 -0.82
CA THR A 80 9.64 5.51 -0.03
C THR A 80 8.36 5.27 -0.82
N LYS A 81 7.82 4.05 -0.70
CA LYS A 81 6.52 3.69 -1.29
C LYS A 81 5.41 4.64 -0.86
N ALA A 82 5.46 5.15 0.38
CA ALA A 82 4.51 6.12 0.90
C ALA A 82 4.56 7.45 0.15
N TYR A 83 5.75 8.00 -0.12
CA TYR A 83 5.90 9.25 -0.87
C TYR A 83 5.43 9.09 -2.32
N VAL A 84 5.79 7.99 -2.98
CA VAL A 84 5.34 7.70 -4.35
C VAL A 84 3.83 7.54 -4.42
N ILE A 85 3.20 6.82 -3.49
CA ILE A 85 1.74 6.70 -3.43
C ILE A 85 1.10 8.07 -3.18
N ALA A 86 1.64 8.87 -2.26
CA ALA A 86 1.11 10.18 -1.90
C ALA A 86 1.22 11.22 -3.03
N THR A 87 2.25 11.14 -3.88
CA THR A 87 2.55 12.17 -4.89
C THR A 87 2.25 11.75 -6.33
N LYS A 88 2.27 10.45 -6.63
CA LYS A 88 2.01 9.92 -8.00
C LYS A 88 0.63 9.34 -8.20
N THR A 89 -0.24 9.37 -7.20
CA THR A 89 -1.64 8.96 -7.33
C THR A 89 -2.57 10.10 -6.94
N THR A 90 -3.72 10.24 -7.61
CA THR A 90 -4.79 11.19 -7.24
C THR A 90 -5.65 10.69 -6.08
N GLN A 91 -5.54 9.40 -5.74
CA GLN A 91 -6.22 8.75 -4.61
C GLN A 91 -6.05 9.44 -3.25
N PRO A 92 -4.84 9.89 -2.81
CA PRO A 92 -4.66 10.61 -1.55
C PRO A 92 -5.43 11.94 -1.51
N PHE A 93 -5.62 12.61 -2.65
CA PHE A 93 -6.44 13.83 -2.70
C PHE A 93 -7.92 13.53 -2.48
N HIS A 94 -8.46 12.47 -3.11
CA HIS A 94 -9.84 12.04 -2.87
C HIS A 94 -10.07 11.59 -1.42
N VAL A 95 -9.11 10.88 -0.83
CA VAL A 95 -9.18 10.48 0.58
C VAL A 95 -9.10 11.70 1.51
N ALA A 96 -8.17 12.63 1.24
CA ALA A 96 -8.04 13.86 2.02
C ALA A 96 -9.31 14.71 1.93
N LEU A 97 -9.90 14.87 0.75
CA LEU A 97 -11.15 15.58 0.56
C LEU A 97 -12.30 14.93 1.34
N ALA A 98 -12.42 13.60 1.28
CA ALA A 98 -13.44 12.87 2.04
C ALA A 98 -13.27 13.06 3.56
N VAL A 99 -12.02 13.03 4.05
CA VAL A 99 -11.70 13.28 5.47
C VAL A 99 -12.03 14.73 5.86
N VAL A 100 -11.68 15.71 5.02
CA VAL A 100 -11.98 17.13 5.27
C VAL A 100 -13.48 17.37 5.33
N VAL A 101 -14.26 16.79 4.41
CA VAL A 101 -15.73 16.90 4.43
C VAL A 101 -16.31 16.27 5.69
N LEU A 102 -15.80 15.10 6.11
CA LEU A 102 -16.22 14.43 7.34
C LEU A 102 -15.90 15.27 8.58
N LEU A 103 -14.68 15.80 8.67
CA LEU A 103 -14.26 16.66 9.78
C LEU A 103 -15.06 17.96 9.83
N ALA A 104 -15.31 18.60 8.69
CA ALA A 104 -16.14 19.80 8.61
C ALA A 104 -17.59 19.53 9.08
N TRP A 105 -18.15 18.37 8.75
CA TRP A 105 -19.48 17.97 9.21
C TRP A 105 -19.51 17.69 10.73
N LEU A 106 -18.49 17.02 11.26
CA LEU A 106 -18.33 16.73 12.70
C LEU A 106 -18.03 17.98 13.53
N SER A 107 -17.44 19.02 12.93
CA SER A 107 -17.10 20.29 13.59
C SER A 107 -18.31 21.20 13.82
N ARG A 108 -19.52 20.79 13.41
CA ARG A 108 -20.73 21.59 13.64
C ARG A 108 -20.98 21.76 15.15
N PRO A 109 -21.15 22.99 15.65
CA PRO A 109 -21.38 23.23 17.07
C PRO A 109 -22.63 22.49 17.55
N GLY A 110 -22.51 21.82 18.68
CA GLY A 110 -23.58 21.12 19.37
C GLY A 110 -23.13 20.76 20.78
N ASN A 111 -24.07 20.66 21.73
CA ASN A 111 -23.76 20.21 23.09
C ASN A 111 -23.04 18.85 23.04
N GLY A 112 -22.04 18.63 23.90
CA GLY A 112 -21.13 17.47 23.82
C GLY A 112 -21.82 16.10 23.68
N SER A 113 -22.95 15.89 24.36
CA SER A 113 -23.76 14.67 24.24
C SER A 113 -24.45 14.51 22.87
N ILE A 114 -25.02 15.60 22.34
CA ILE A 114 -25.70 15.62 21.04
C ILE A 114 -24.69 15.45 19.90
N SER A 115 -23.51 16.06 20.01
CA SER A 115 -22.42 15.90 19.03
C SER A 115 -21.94 14.44 18.96
N ALA A 116 -21.76 13.78 20.11
CA ALA A 116 -21.35 12.39 20.17
C ALA A 116 -22.37 11.45 19.49
N ILE A 117 -23.67 11.61 19.78
CA ILE A 117 -24.74 10.81 19.15
C ILE A 117 -24.78 11.04 17.64
N ARG A 118 -24.64 12.29 17.18
CA ARG A 118 -24.60 12.63 15.75
C ARG A 118 -23.43 11.97 15.03
N GLY A 119 -22.24 11.95 15.65
CA GLY A 119 -21.07 11.28 15.11
C GLY A 119 -21.29 9.77 14.95
N TRP A 120 -21.84 9.10 15.96
CA TRP A 120 -22.13 7.65 15.89
C TRP A 120 -23.20 7.31 14.86
N ARG A 121 -24.27 8.11 14.76
CA ARG A 121 -25.31 7.94 13.73
C ARG A 121 -24.75 8.13 12.32
N ALA A 122 -23.92 9.14 12.11
CA ALA A 122 -23.29 9.37 10.81
C ALA A 122 -22.33 8.23 10.43
N LEU A 123 -21.49 7.78 11.37
CA LEU A 123 -20.61 6.63 11.15
C LEU A 123 -21.41 5.38 10.80
N TYR A 124 -22.47 5.10 11.55
CA TYR A 124 -23.36 3.98 11.29
C TYR A 124 -23.98 4.04 9.87
N VAL A 125 -24.63 5.14 9.51
CA VAL A 125 -25.26 5.30 8.18
C VAL A 125 -24.22 5.24 7.07
N ALA A 126 -23.08 5.92 7.23
CA ALA A 126 -22.01 5.90 6.24
C ALA A 126 -21.43 4.50 6.06
N SER A 127 -21.22 3.75 7.14
CA SER A 127 -20.72 2.37 7.07
C SER A 127 -21.73 1.44 6.39
N VAL A 128 -23.02 1.51 6.72
CA VAL A 128 -24.05 0.69 6.07
C VAL A 128 -24.16 1.02 4.58
N ALA A 129 -24.21 2.30 4.22
CA ALA A 129 -24.28 2.74 2.83
C ALA A 129 -23.04 2.34 2.03
N THR A 130 -21.85 2.50 2.61
CA THR A 130 -20.58 2.10 1.97
C THR A 130 -20.52 0.60 1.75
N HIS A 131 -20.90 -0.20 2.76
CA HIS A 131 -20.95 -1.65 2.65
C HIS A 131 -21.91 -2.10 1.55
N PHE A 132 -23.15 -1.62 1.58
CA PHE A 132 -24.18 -1.96 0.60
C PHE A 132 -23.77 -1.53 -0.82
N GLY A 133 -23.26 -0.30 -0.98
CA GLY A 133 -22.77 0.20 -2.26
C GLY A 133 -21.61 -0.63 -2.81
N ALA A 134 -20.66 -1.03 -1.97
CA ALA A 134 -19.56 -1.90 -2.36
C ALA A 134 -20.05 -3.28 -2.82
N GLN A 135 -21.03 -3.87 -2.12
CA GLN A 135 -21.63 -5.16 -2.51
C GLN A 135 -22.36 -5.06 -3.86
N VAL A 136 -23.21 -4.06 -4.04
CA VAL A 136 -23.94 -3.82 -5.31
C VAL A 136 -22.97 -3.63 -6.46
N TRP A 137 -21.94 -2.79 -6.27
CA TRP A 137 -20.94 -2.52 -7.30
C TRP A 137 -20.16 -3.78 -7.68
N MET A 138 -19.67 -4.53 -6.68
CA MET A 138 -18.86 -5.72 -6.93
C MET A 138 -19.63 -6.86 -7.59
N THR A 139 -20.90 -7.04 -7.24
CA THR A 139 -21.73 -8.14 -7.74
C THR A 139 -22.36 -7.84 -9.09
N LEU A 140 -22.93 -6.63 -9.26
CA LEU A 140 -23.72 -6.30 -10.45
C LEU A 140 -22.91 -5.61 -11.54
N VAL A 141 -21.97 -4.73 -11.19
CA VAL A 141 -21.24 -3.93 -12.19
C VAL A 141 -19.91 -4.58 -12.51
N SER A 142 -19.02 -4.64 -11.52
CA SER A 142 -17.66 -5.17 -11.69
C SER A 142 -17.66 -6.64 -12.13
N GLY A 143 -18.41 -7.49 -11.42
CA GLY A 143 -18.46 -8.92 -11.73
C GLY A 143 -18.88 -9.23 -13.17
N ILE A 144 -19.97 -8.59 -13.64
CA ILE A 144 -20.53 -8.80 -14.98
C ILE A 144 -19.59 -8.24 -16.05
N VAL A 145 -19.14 -7.00 -15.90
CA VAL A 145 -18.25 -6.34 -16.88
C VAL A 145 -16.96 -7.15 -17.03
N LEU A 146 -16.30 -7.53 -15.93
CA LEU A 146 -15.05 -8.26 -16.02
C LEU A 146 -15.23 -9.67 -16.60
N TYR A 147 -16.34 -10.34 -16.32
CA TYR A 147 -16.62 -11.68 -16.85
C TYR A 147 -16.74 -11.70 -18.38
N PHE A 148 -17.37 -10.68 -18.96
CA PHE A 148 -17.61 -10.61 -20.40
C PHE A 148 -16.49 -9.94 -21.21
N ASN A 149 -15.61 -9.17 -20.55
CA ASN A 149 -14.61 -8.37 -21.26
C ASN A 149 -13.16 -8.84 -21.07
N LEU A 150 -12.88 -9.73 -20.10
CA LEU A 150 -11.52 -10.22 -19.84
C LEU A 150 -11.36 -11.71 -20.16
N PRO A 151 -10.20 -12.12 -20.73
CA PRO A 151 -9.81 -13.52 -20.77
C PRO A 151 -9.86 -14.15 -19.38
N ARG A 152 -10.26 -15.42 -19.29
CA ARG A 152 -10.56 -16.09 -18.02
C ARG A 152 -9.39 -16.12 -17.03
N HIS A 153 -8.16 -16.27 -17.51
CA HIS A 153 -6.96 -16.21 -16.67
C HIS A 153 -6.66 -14.80 -16.17
N GLU A 154 -6.89 -13.79 -17.01
CA GLU A 154 -6.74 -12.38 -16.64
C GLU A 154 -7.78 -11.95 -15.62
N PHE A 155 -9.04 -12.31 -15.84
CA PHE A 155 -10.10 -12.14 -14.85
C PHE A 155 -9.75 -12.86 -13.54
N GLY A 156 -9.18 -14.06 -13.67
CA GLY A 156 -8.62 -14.82 -12.57
C GLY A 156 -7.57 -14.02 -11.80
N ARG A 157 -6.60 -13.42 -12.48
CA ARG A 157 -5.54 -12.62 -11.86
C ARG A 157 -6.08 -11.40 -11.12
N VAL A 158 -7.10 -10.72 -11.65
CA VAL A 158 -7.74 -9.60 -10.94
C VAL A 158 -8.36 -10.07 -9.63
N GLN A 159 -9.14 -11.16 -9.66
CA GLN A 159 -9.80 -11.69 -8.48
C GLN A 159 -8.83 -12.16 -7.37
N THR A 160 -7.61 -12.61 -7.69
CA THR A 160 -6.65 -13.05 -6.64
C THR A 160 -6.16 -11.88 -5.78
N VAL A 161 -6.06 -10.70 -6.37
CA VAL A 161 -5.71 -9.46 -5.66
C VAL A 161 -6.94 -8.80 -5.05
N LEU A 162 -8.05 -8.78 -5.79
CA LEU A 162 -9.25 -8.05 -5.43
C LEU A 162 -10.03 -8.70 -4.27
N PHE A 163 -10.23 -10.01 -4.28
CA PHE A 163 -11.08 -10.68 -3.28
C PHE A 163 -10.56 -10.55 -1.84
N PRO A 164 -9.26 -10.75 -1.53
CA PRO A 164 -8.75 -10.59 -0.18
C PRO A 164 -8.94 -9.17 0.37
N VAL A 165 -8.76 -8.16 -0.49
CA VAL A 165 -8.90 -6.75 -0.12
C VAL A 165 -10.36 -6.40 0.07
N TYR A 166 -11.22 -6.79 -0.88
CA TYR A 166 -12.67 -6.55 -0.82
C TYR A 166 -13.31 -7.15 0.43
N TYR A 167 -13.09 -8.44 0.71
CA TYR A 167 -13.70 -9.08 1.88
C TYR A 167 -13.08 -8.59 3.20
N ALA A 168 -11.83 -8.11 3.21
CA ALA A 168 -11.27 -7.44 4.38
C ALA A 168 -11.95 -6.08 4.62
N PHE A 169 -12.11 -5.29 3.57
CA PHE A 169 -12.79 -4.00 3.60
C PHE A 169 -14.22 -4.16 4.10
N ASN A 170 -15.01 -5.08 3.52
CA ASN A 170 -16.38 -5.33 3.94
C ASN A 170 -16.48 -5.78 5.41
N ALA A 171 -15.61 -6.68 5.86
CA ALA A 171 -15.57 -7.11 7.26
C ALA A 171 -15.29 -5.93 8.23
N VAL A 172 -14.36 -5.04 7.86
CA VAL A 172 -14.05 -3.85 8.67
C VAL A 172 -15.21 -2.86 8.68
N ILE A 173 -15.77 -2.53 7.51
CA ILE A 173 -16.88 -1.57 7.41
C ILE A 173 -18.14 -2.11 8.11
N SER A 174 -18.46 -3.39 7.98
CA SER A 174 -19.59 -4.02 8.69
C SER A 174 -19.38 -4.05 10.20
N LEU A 175 -18.14 -4.25 10.68
CA LEU A 175 -17.82 -4.11 12.11
C LEU A 175 -18.02 -2.68 12.60
N LEU A 176 -17.57 -1.67 11.83
CA LEU A 176 -17.78 -0.27 12.18
C LEU A 176 -19.27 0.07 12.24
N ALA A 177 -20.08 -0.42 11.29
CA ALA A 177 -21.53 -0.27 11.33
C ALA A 177 -22.14 -0.87 12.60
N LEU A 178 -21.73 -2.10 12.96
CA LEU A 178 -22.21 -2.80 14.16
C LEU A 178 -21.86 -2.03 15.45
N ILE A 179 -20.61 -1.62 15.60
CA ILE A 179 -20.14 -0.88 16.79
C ILE A 179 -20.85 0.47 16.86
N ALA A 180 -20.92 1.21 15.75
CA ALA A 180 -21.54 2.52 15.72
C ALA A 180 -23.04 2.45 16.05
N TYR A 181 -23.74 1.42 15.54
CA TYR A 181 -25.14 1.19 15.85
C TYR A 181 -25.33 0.84 17.33
N TYR A 182 -24.56 -0.12 17.85
CA TYR A 182 -24.63 -0.51 19.26
C TYR A 182 -24.39 0.69 20.19
N ARG A 183 -23.36 1.50 19.92
CA ARG A 183 -23.07 2.72 20.71
C ARG A 183 -24.19 3.74 20.60
N THR A 184 -24.82 3.89 19.44
CA THR A 184 -25.99 4.76 19.28
C THR A 184 -27.14 4.29 20.18
N GLN A 185 -27.46 2.99 20.18
CA GLN A 185 -28.57 2.44 20.96
C GLN A 185 -28.31 2.48 22.48
N CYS A 186 -27.06 2.32 22.93
CA CYS A 186 -26.71 2.55 24.33
C CYS A 186 -27.01 3.98 24.81
N LEU A 187 -26.98 4.97 23.90
CA LEU A 187 -27.25 6.38 24.22
C LEU A 187 -28.72 6.77 24.02
N THR A 188 -29.45 6.09 23.14
CA THR A 188 -30.84 6.45 22.75
C THR A 188 -31.91 5.47 23.24
N HIS A 189 -31.52 4.41 23.96
CA HIS A 189 -32.36 3.29 24.41
C HIS A 189 -32.74 2.31 23.28
N PHE A 190 -32.90 1.02 23.62
CA PHE A 190 -33.23 -0.06 22.68
C PHE A 190 -34.75 -0.20 22.52
N GLU A 191 -35.21 -0.30 21.28
CA GLU A 191 -36.57 -0.70 20.92
C GLU A 191 -36.59 -2.08 20.24
N HIS A 192 -37.76 -2.69 20.04
CA HIS A 192 -37.88 -4.00 19.37
C HIS A 192 -37.25 -4.02 17.97
N THR A 193 -37.44 -2.97 17.18
CA THR A 193 -36.80 -2.79 15.86
C THR A 193 -35.27 -2.71 15.96
N SER A 194 -34.76 -2.25 17.11
CA SER A 194 -33.31 -2.10 17.33
C SER A 194 -32.61 -3.45 17.48
N TRP A 195 -33.28 -4.44 18.08
CA TRP A 195 -32.76 -5.80 18.18
C TRP A 195 -32.70 -6.50 16.82
N VAL A 196 -33.72 -6.31 15.98
CA VAL A 196 -33.74 -6.83 14.61
C VAL A 196 -32.58 -6.23 13.82
N GLN A 197 -32.39 -4.91 13.89
CA GLN A 197 -31.28 -4.23 13.21
C GLN A 197 -29.91 -4.72 13.69
N LEU A 198 -29.74 -4.86 15.01
CA LEU A 198 -28.49 -5.37 15.59
C LEU A 198 -28.19 -6.80 15.12
N ALA A 199 -29.19 -7.67 15.08
CA ALA A 199 -29.05 -9.04 14.61
C ALA A 199 -28.65 -9.11 13.12
N LEU A 200 -29.23 -8.25 12.28
CA LEU A 200 -28.88 -8.16 10.86
C LEU A 200 -27.43 -7.70 10.66
N LEU A 201 -27.01 -6.65 11.36
CA LEU A 201 -25.63 -6.13 11.28
C LEU A 201 -24.62 -7.17 11.77
N LEU A 202 -24.95 -7.89 12.85
CA LEU A 202 -24.13 -8.98 13.37
C LEU A 202 -24.03 -10.14 12.38
N ALA A 203 -25.12 -10.52 11.74
CA ALA A 203 -25.14 -11.56 10.72
C ALA A 203 -24.26 -11.18 9.52
N VAL A 204 -24.40 -9.95 9.00
CA VAL A 204 -23.57 -9.42 7.91
C VAL A 204 -22.08 -9.46 8.29
N PHE A 205 -21.71 -8.90 9.44
CA PHE A 205 -20.33 -8.90 9.91
C PHE A 205 -19.77 -10.32 10.05
N SER A 206 -20.55 -11.24 10.60
CA SER A 206 -20.15 -12.63 10.81
C SER A 206 -19.91 -13.36 9.49
N ILE A 207 -20.81 -13.18 8.52
CA ILE A 207 -20.68 -13.78 7.18
C ILE A 207 -19.45 -13.23 6.46
N GLU A 208 -19.28 -11.91 6.39
CA GLU A 208 -18.15 -11.26 5.70
C GLU A 208 -16.81 -11.66 6.34
N SER A 209 -16.75 -11.69 7.68
CA SER A 209 -15.57 -12.14 8.42
C SER A 209 -15.28 -13.62 8.19
N PHE A 210 -16.28 -14.49 8.21
CA PHE A 210 -16.12 -15.92 7.95
C PHE A 210 -15.61 -16.16 6.52
N VAL A 211 -16.20 -15.50 5.53
CA VAL A 211 -15.75 -15.57 4.14
C VAL A 211 -14.29 -15.14 4.04
N ARG A 212 -13.94 -13.99 4.62
CA ARG A 212 -12.58 -13.42 4.58
C ARG A 212 -11.54 -14.36 5.21
N LEU A 213 -11.83 -14.87 6.40
CA LEU A 213 -10.88 -15.62 7.22
C LEU A 213 -10.77 -17.08 6.79
N GLN A 214 -11.89 -17.70 6.41
CA GLN A 214 -11.96 -19.16 6.20
C GLN A 214 -12.09 -19.56 4.73
N LEU A 215 -12.85 -18.83 3.90
CA LEU A 215 -13.19 -19.30 2.55
C LEU A 215 -12.31 -18.73 1.44
N VAL A 216 -11.88 -17.46 1.55
CA VAL A 216 -11.11 -16.79 0.48
C VAL A 216 -9.77 -17.49 0.22
N ARG A 217 -9.01 -17.82 1.27
CA ARG A 217 -7.69 -18.47 1.12
C ARG A 217 -7.76 -19.84 0.42
N PRO A 218 -8.59 -20.81 0.86
CA PRO A 218 -8.67 -22.10 0.18
C PRO A 218 -9.23 -21.99 -1.24
N MET A 219 -10.20 -21.09 -1.48
CA MET A 219 -10.72 -20.83 -2.82
C MET A 219 -9.62 -20.37 -3.78
N LEU A 220 -8.76 -19.44 -3.34
CA LEU A 220 -7.65 -18.92 -4.15
C LEU A 220 -6.59 -19.98 -4.44
N ARG A 221 -6.30 -20.88 -3.47
CA ARG A 221 -5.41 -22.02 -3.70
C ARG A 221 -5.97 -22.97 -4.75
N ALA A 222 -7.24 -23.38 -4.62
CA ALA A 222 -7.90 -24.26 -5.58
C ALA A 222 -7.91 -23.65 -6.99
N LYS A 223 -8.15 -22.33 -7.07
CA LYS A 223 -8.08 -21.58 -8.31
C LYS A 223 -6.68 -21.56 -8.92
N HIS A 224 -5.64 -21.30 -8.13
CA HIS A 224 -4.27 -21.26 -8.63
C HIS A 224 -3.86 -22.61 -9.24
N VAL A 225 -4.15 -23.71 -8.53
CA VAL A 225 -3.90 -25.07 -9.05
C VAL A 225 -4.71 -25.32 -10.33
N LYS A 226 -5.98 -24.91 -10.37
CA LYS A 226 -6.81 -25.02 -11.57
C LYS A 226 -6.20 -24.26 -12.75
N THR A 227 -5.79 -23.01 -12.55
CA THR A 227 -5.20 -22.16 -13.58
C THR A 227 -3.89 -22.74 -14.11
N GLN A 228 -3.00 -23.25 -13.25
CA GLN A 228 -1.77 -23.91 -13.69
C GLN A 228 -2.03 -25.14 -14.58
N MET A 229 -3.06 -25.93 -14.27
CA MET A 229 -3.45 -27.07 -15.11
C MET A 229 -4.03 -26.64 -16.45
N GLU A 230 -4.81 -25.55 -16.47
CA GLU A 230 -5.37 -24.96 -17.69
C GLU A 230 -4.25 -24.37 -18.58
N GLU A 231 -3.27 -23.67 -17.99
CA GLU A 231 -2.09 -23.13 -18.68
C GLU A 231 -1.25 -24.24 -19.31
N ALA A 232 -1.02 -25.35 -18.59
CA ALA A 232 -0.23 -26.49 -19.09
C ALA A 232 -0.86 -27.18 -20.32
N ALA A 233 -2.17 -27.03 -20.52
CA ALA A 233 -2.88 -27.54 -21.70
C ALA A 233 -3.16 -26.45 -22.75
N GLY A 234 -2.57 -25.26 -22.61
CA GLY A 234 -2.72 -24.16 -23.56
C GLY A 234 -4.09 -23.48 -23.55
N GLY A 235 -4.89 -23.66 -22.50
CA GLY A 235 -6.20 -23.02 -22.34
C GLY A 235 -6.15 -21.71 -21.54
N GLY A 236 -7.32 -21.10 -21.30
CA GLY A 236 -7.49 -19.98 -20.38
C GLY A 236 -7.66 -18.58 -20.99
N GLN A 237 -7.52 -18.49 -22.31
CA GLN A 237 -7.75 -17.27 -23.08
C GLN A 237 -9.24 -17.09 -23.47
N GLU A 238 -10.07 -18.10 -23.20
CA GLU A 238 -11.50 -18.01 -23.48
C GLU A 238 -12.20 -16.93 -22.63
N VAL A 239 -13.18 -16.25 -23.24
CA VAL A 239 -13.99 -15.20 -22.61
C VAL A 239 -15.41 -15.70 -22.41
N GLY A 240 -15.99 -15.47 -21.22
CA GLY A 240 -17.40 -15.76 -20.93
C GLY A 240 -17.84 -17.24 -20.96
N ARG A 241 -16.99 -18.18 -21.39
CA ARG A 241 -17.29 -19.63 -21.38
C ARG A 241 -16.06 -20.40 -20.96
N LEU A 242 -16.24 -21.53 -20.28
CA LEU A 242 -15.16 -22.47 -19.99
C LEU A 242 -15.15 -23.56 -21.07
N ILE A 243 -14.02 -23.72 -21.77
CA ILE A 243 -13.80 -24.78 -22.75
C ILE A 243 -12.80 -25.76 -22.13
N LEU A 244 -13.26 -26.96 -21.77
CA LEU A 244 -12.40 -27.94 -21.07
C LEU A 244 -11.45 -28.67 -22.02
N GLY A 245 -11.83 -28.89 -23.28
CA GLY A 245 -11.03 -29.65 -24.24
C GLY A 245 -10.54 -30.98 -23.67
N GLU A 246 -9.24 -31.23 -23.77
CA GLU A 246 -8.56 -32.44 -23.28
C GLU A 246 -8.64 -32.61 -21.75
N LEU A 247 -8.71 -31.50 -20.99
CA LEU A 247 -8.81 -31.52 -19.53
C LEU A 247 -10.11 -32.17 -19.02
N ALA A 248 -11.13 -32.29 -19.87
CA ALA A 248 -12.37 -33.00 -19.53
C ALA A 248 -12.12 -34.46 -19.13
N HIS A 249 -11.08 -35.09 -19.70
CA HIS A 249 -10.73 -36.48 -19.44
C HIS A 249 -9.82 -36.68 -18.21
N CYS A 250 -9.32 -35.59 -17.62
CA CYS A 250 -8.44 -35.66 -16.47
C CYS A 250 -9.24 -35.68 -15.14
N PRO A 251 -9.28 -36.81 -14.39
CA PRO A 251 -10.04 -36.90 -13.14
C PRO A 251 -9.50 -35.98 -12.04
N ARG A 252 -8.20 -35.70 -12.05
CA ARG A 252 -7.56 -34.76 -11.12
C ARG A 252 -8.05 -33.34 -11.34
N TYR A 253 -8.15 -32.89 -12.59
CA TYR A 253 -8.65 -31.56 -12.94
C TYR A 253 -10.11 -31.40 -12.50
N LEU A 254 -10.97 -32.38 -12.80
CA LEU A 254 -12.38 -32.34 -12.40
C LEU A 254 -12.57 -32.23 -10.89
N ARG A 255 -11.72 -32.91 -10.10
CA ARG A 255 -11.75 -32.80 -8.63
C ARG A 255 -11.40 -31.37 -8.18
N VAL A 256 -10.32 -30.80 -8.71
CA VAL A 256 -9.90 -29.42 -8.40
C VAL A 256 -10.98 -28.41 -8.82
N LEU A 257 -11.56 -28.58 -10.00
CA LEU A 257 -12.64 -27.73 -10.52
C LEU A 257 -13.89 -27.79 -9.64
N ARG A 258 -14.29 -28.97 -9.16
CA ARG A 258 -15.40 -29.13 -8.21
C ARG A 258 -15.09 -28.45 -6.89
N THR A 259 -13.88 -28.61 -6.34
CA THR A 259 -13.48 -27.94 -5.10
C THR A 259 -13.50 -26.41 -5.26
N PHE A 260 -12.94 -25.88 -6.35
CA PHE A 260 -12.99 -24.45 -6.65
C PHE A 260 -14.43 -23.95 -6.73
N ARG A 261 -15.30 -24.64 -7.47
CA ARG A 261 -16.71 -24.29 -7.61
C ARG A 261 -17.45 -24.34 -6.27
N ALA A 262 -17.22 -25.36 -5.46
CA ALA A 262 -17.84 -25.46 -4.13
C ALA A 262 -17.50 -24.24 -3.27
N TYR A 263 -16.21 -23.89 -3.13
CA TYR A 263 -15.82 -22.70 -2.38
C TYR A 263 -16.36 -21.40 -2.98
N HIS A 264 -16.28 -21.25 -4.31
CA HIS A 264 -16.77 -20.06 -4.98
C HIS A 264 -18.28 -19.87 -4.80
N SER A 265 -19.06 -20.96 -4.94
CA SER A 265 -20.51 -20.96 -4.71
C SER A 265 -20.86 -20.66 -3.25
N SER A 266 -20.14 -21.24 -2.28
CA SER A 266 -20.37 -20.93 -0.86
C SER A 266 -20.12 -19.46 -0.54
N ILE A 267 -19.05 -18.87 -1.11
CA ILE A 267 -18.75 -17.44 -0.96
C ILE A 267 -19.84 -16.58 -1.59
N ALA A 268 -20.26 -16.92 -2.81
CA ALA A 268 -21.31 -16.20 -3.53
C ALA A 268 -22.64 -16.24 -2.75
N MET A 269 -23.02 -17.40 -2.22
CA MET A 269 -24.23 -17.57 -1.42
C MET A 269 -24.18 -16.74 -0.13
N GLY A 270 -23.06 -16.76 0.60
CA GLY A 270 -22.86 -15.89 1.76
C GLY A 270 -23.00 -14.41 1.40
N THR A 271 -22.41 -14.00 0.27
CA THR A 271 -22.51 -12.61 -0.22
C THR A 271 -23.96 -12.23 -0.56
N MET A 272 -24.75 -13.12 -1.17
CA MET A 272 -26.17 -12.87 -1.47
C MET A 272 -27.02 -12.74 -0.20
N ILE A 273 -26.78 -13.57 0.82
CA ILE A 273 -27.46 -13.47 2.11
C ILE A 273 -27.10 -12.14 2.79
N ALA A 274 -25.81 -11.78 2.83
CA ALA A 274 -25.35 -10.52 3.39
C ALA A 274 -25.93 -9.29 2.66
N LEU A 275 -26.07 -9.38 1.33
CA LEU A 275 -26.73 -8.34 0.52
C LEU A 275 -28.21 -8.20 0.88
N GLY A 276 -28.93 -9.31 1.03
CA GLY A 276 -30.33 -9.30 1.49
C GLY A 276 -30.50 -8.68 2.88
N CYS A 277 -29.63 -9.06 3.83
CA CYS A 277 -29.61 -8.46 5.16
C CYS A 277 -29.30 -6.96 5.11
N SER A 278 -28.33 -6.54 4.27
CA SER A 278 -27.96 -5.13 4.11
C SER A 278 -29.09 -4.31 3.48
N LEU A 279 -29.82 -4.88 2.53
CA LEU A 279 -31.00 -4.25 1.93
C LEU A 279 -32.10 -4.02 2.97
N TYR A 280 -32.44 -5.05 3.75
CA TYR A 280 -33.46 -4.94 4.78
C TYR A 280 -33.03 -3.98 5.92
N SER A 281 -31.75 -4.03 6.30
CA SER A 281 -31.13 -3.08 7.23
C SER A 281 -31.24 -1.63 6.74
N THR A 282 -31.11 -1.40 5.42
CA THR A 282 -31.29 -0.08 4.81
C THR A 282 -32.76 0.36 4.84
N MET A 283 -33.71 -0.55 4.61
CA MET A 283 -35.15 -0.24 4.74
C MET A 283 -35.50 0.23 6.16
N ILE A 284 -34.98 -0.44 7.20
CA ILE A 284 -35.18 0.00 8.60
C ILE A 284 -34.62 1.42 8.82
N ILE A 285 -33.48 1.75 8.23
CA ILE A 285 -32.92 3.12 8.30
C ILE A 285 -33.86 4.11 7.63
N VAL A 286 -34.37 3.80 6.43
CA VAL A 286 -35.31 4.67 5.71
C VAL A 286 -36.59 4.90 6.51
N ASP A 287 -37.18 3.84 7.06
CA ASP A 287 -38.39 3.94 7.89
C ASP A 287 -38.17 4.81 9.13
N SER A 288 -36.96 4.77 9.71
CA SER A 288 -36.60 5.61 10.86
C SER A 288 -36.39 7.08 10.52
N MET A 289 -36.19 7.43 9.25
CA MET A 289 -36.08 8.83 8.80
C MET A 289 -37.44 9.47 8.52
N CYS A 290 -38.45 8.65 8.24
CA CYS A 290 -39.80 9.09 7.91
C CYS A 290 -40.72 9.26 9.15
N ARG A 291 -40.22 8.96 10.34
CA ARG A 291 -40.89 9.15 11.64
C ARG A 291 -40.31 10.34 12.38
#